data_AF-A0A323T5G7-F1
#
_entry.id   AF-A0A323T5G7-F1
#
_cell.length_a   1.000
_cell.length_b   1.000
_cell.length_c   1.000
_cell.angle_alpha   90.00
_cell.angle_beta   90.00
_cell.angle_gamma   90.00
#
_symmetry.space_group_name_H-M   'P 1'
#
loop_
_entity.id
_entity.type
_entity.pdbx_description
1 polymer ?
#
loop_
_entity_poly.entity_id
_entity_poly.type
_entity_poly.pdbx_seq_one_letter_code
_entity_poly.pdbx_strand_id
1 'polypeptide(L)'
;MDRETERKLRVFSQELNYLLNFFHESSKTQKRLSRTLAFKNTLIYVLQIILKAFSWKGLSLAFVPVSIAAIFREGLKAIVNLPPSALLLIATAVTLLTGAFLRSLVLEEMSRVGSPFFHLGIYEKRRKEEYNSLIALSEEKNFVLTLKEELMKANSEDQTLKNLRSEIAKQEEVIKKNEEAILDLLDKLTASEELANVFNERSDMAMDFLFRLKNKLSMLVHDQFNLDNISFGVNYSLYKVKDTGLRFIDGYGINKAEFEAFIPFQFLGDKYIQSIHTTHQHPLILRDFISWKRTLQDGEEWIISLHLDASNRIKYSLETDAGKLNLSLIQELLWICCELLNKFAKKRQKTEE
;
A
#
# COMPACT_ATOMS: atom_id res chain seq x y z
N MET A 1 27.93 -16.02 -1.12
CA MET A 1 28.80 -17.01 -0.48
C MET A 1 29.83 -17.45 -1.52
N ASP A 2 31.11 -17.55 -1.16
CA ASP A 2 32.17 -17.91 -2.11
C ASP A 2 32.06 -19.40 -2.54
N ARG A 3 32.36 -19.71 -3.81
CA ARG A 3 32.21 -21.05 -4.41
C ARG A 3 33.04 -22.11 -3.69
N GLU A 4 34.19 -21.72 -3.16
CA GLU A 4 35.05 -22.63 -2.39
C GLU A 4 34.42 -23.00 -1.04
N THR A 5 33.77 -22.03 -0.39
CA THR A 5 33.07 -22.24 0.89
C THR A 5 31.88 -23.17 0.72
N GLU A 6 31.12 -23.01 -0.37
CA GLU A 6 30.00 -23.89 -0.71
C GLU A 6 30.44 -25.33 -0.96
N ARG A 7 31.57 -25.53 -1.67
CA ARG A 7 32.13 -26.85 -1.90
C ARG A 7 32.59 -27.52 -0.60
N LYS A 8 33.30 -26.80 0.27
CA LYS A 8 33.75 -27.32 1.57
C LYS A 8 32.57 -27.71 2.47
N LEU A 9 31.56 -26.86 2.55
CA LEU A 9 30.33 -27.13 3.31
C LEU A 9 29.58 -28.36 2.78
N ARG A 10 29.51 -28.52 1.46
CA ARG A 10 28.87 -29.70 0.85
C ARG A 10 29.61 -30.99 1.20
N VAL A 11 30.95 -31.00 1.09
CA VAL A 11 31.77 -32.17 1.43
C VAL A 11 31.64 -32.50 2.92
N PHE A 12 31.77 -31.50 3.79
CA PHE A 12 31.62 -31.68 5.23
C PHE A 12 30.24 -32.21 5.62
N SER A 13 29.17 -31.69 5.01
CA SER A 13 27.81 -32.16 5.26
C SER A 13 27.61 -33.62 4.85
N GLN A 14 28.22 -34.03 3.74
CA GLN A 14 28.15 -35.42 3.26
C GLN A 14 28.94 -36.37 4.16
N GLU A 15 30.16 -35.99 4.55
CA GLU A 15 31.01 -36.79 5.43
C GLU A 15 30.41 -36.94 6.84
N LEU A 16 29.88 -35.83 7.39
CA LEU A 16 29.19 -35.85 8.68
C LEU A 16 27.93 -36.72 8.62
N ASN A 17 27.13 -36.60 7.56
CA ASN A 17 25.94 -37.42 7.38
C ASN A 17 26.27 -38.92 7.23
N TYR A 18 27.35 -39.24 6.50
CA TYR A 18 27.85 -40.61 6.39
C TYR A 18 28.26 -41.16 7.76
N LEU A 19 29.00 -40.38 8.54
CA LEU A 19 29.45 -40.75 9.87
C LEU A 19 28.27 -40.96 10.83
N LEU A 20 27.30 -40.05 10.86
CA LEU A 20 26.10 -40.19 11.71
C LEU A 20 25.25 -41.40 11.32
N ASN A 21 25.07 -41.66 10.02
CA ASN A 21 24.40 -42.86 9.55
C ASN A 21 25.16 -44.14 9.94
N PHE A 22 26.49 -44.12 9.88
CA PHE A 22 27.32 -45.24 10.32
C PHE A 22 27.16 -45.52 11.83
N PHE A 23 27.04 -44.47 12.65
CA PHE A 23 26.74 -44.60 14.08
C PHE A 23 25.33 -45.15 14.32
N HIS A 24 24.33 -44.68 13.59
CA HIS A 24 22.95 -45.17 13.67
C HIS A 24 22.80 -46.64 13.27
N GLU A 25 23.47 -47.07 12.21
CA GLU A 25 23.45 -48.47 11.79
C GLU A 25 24.23 -49.36 12.77
N SER A 26 25.35 -48.85 13.30
CA SER A 26 26.15 -49.53 14.31
C SER A 26 25.43 -49.67 15.65
N SER A 27 24.58 -48.71 16.03
CA SER A 27 23.79 -48.79 17.28
C SER A 27 22.69 -49.86 17.19
N LYS A 28 22.09 -50.05 16.01
CA LYS A 28 21.04 -51.06 15.77
C LYS A 28 21.54 -52.49 15.68
N THR A 29 22.76 -52.69 15.17
CA THR A 29 23.29 -54.03 14.82
C THR A 29 24.16 -54.66 15.91
N GLN A 30 24.48 -53.93 16.98
CA GLN A 30 25.50 -54.38 17.94
C GLN A 30 24.99 -55.39 18.97
N LYS A 31 25.69 -56.53 19.02
CA LYS A 31 25.63 -57.49 20.11
C LYS A 31 26.46 -56.96 21.29
N ARG A 32 26.00 -57.19 22.54
CA ARG A 32 26.74 -56.80 23.76
C ARG A 32 28.20 -57.29 23.68
N LEU A 33 29.13 -56.43 24.09
CA LEU A 33 30.56 -56.72 24.11
C LEU A 33 30.85 -57.97 24.98
N SER A 34 31.00 -59.13 24.37
CA SER A 34 31.38 -60.36 25.07
C SER A 34 32.90 -60.56 24.97
N ARG A 35 33.47 -61.23 25.98
CA ARG A 35 34.88 -61.64 25.95
C ARG A 35 35.19 -62.54 24.74
N THR A 36 34.21 -63.32 24.29
CA THR A 36 34.34 -64.19 23.11
C THR A 36 34.42 -63.41 21.80
N LEU A 37 33.68 -62.30 21.66
CA LEU A 37 33.76 -61.42 20.48
C LEU A 37 35.11 -60.71 20.39
N ALA A 38 35.61 -60.20 21.52
CA ALA A 38 36.93 -59.56 21.58
C ALA A 38 38.06 -60.54 21.23
N PHE A 39 37.98 -61.79 21.73
CA PHE A 39 38.96 -62.82 21.39
C PHE A 39 38.89 -63.22 19.91
N LYS A 40 37.68 -63.41 19.36
CA LYS A 40 37.48 -63.71 17.94
C LYS A 40 38.06 -62.61 17.04
N ASN A 41 37.78 -61.34 17.35
CA ASN A 41 38.31 -60.21 16.58
C ASN A 41 39.83 -60.07 16.74
N THR A 42 40.38 -60.41 17.91
CA THR A 42 41.84 -60.47 18.13
C THR A 42 42.47 -61.53 17.22
N LEU A 43 41.89 -62.74 17.14
CA LEU A 43 42.38 -63.80 16.27
C LEU A 43 42.35 -63.40 14.79
N ILE A 44 41.23 -62.81 14.34
CA ILE A 44 41.07 -62.37 12.95
C ILE A 44 42.06 -61.24 12.63
N TYR A 45 42.24 -60.28 13.55
CA TYR A 45 43.18 -59.18 13.38
C TYR A 45 44.64 -59.67 13.30
N VAL A 46 45.05 -60.57 14.21
CA VAL A 46 46.37 -61.20 14.17
C VAL A 46 46.58 -61.95 12.86
N LEU A 47 45.59 -62.72 12.39
CA LEU A 47 45.66 -63.43 11.13
C LEU A 47 45.78 -62.46 9.93
N GLN A 48 45.06 -61.34 9.94
CA GLN A 48 45.21 -60.30 8.91
C GLN A 48 46.59 -59.64 8.93
N ILE A 49 47.17 -59.40 10.11
CA ILE A 49 48.54 -58.89 10.23
C ILE A 49 49.54 -59.90 9.69
N ILE A 50 49.41 -61.18 10.04
CA ILE A 50 50.28 -62.26 9.54
C ILE A 50 50.18 -62.35 8.01
N LEU A 51 48.97 -62.36 7.46
CA LEU A 51 48.76 -62.39 6.00
C LEU A 51 49.33 -61.15 5.30
N LYS A 52 49.19 -59.96 5.90
CA LYS A 52 49.80 -58.72 5.37
C LYS A 52 51.33 -58.75 5.49
N ALA A 53 51.89 -59.30 6.56
CA ALA A 53 53.33 -59.47 6.76
C ALA A 53 53.93 -60.50 5.78
N PHE A 54 53.16 -61.52 5.38
CA PHE A 54 53.54 -62.48 4.33
C PHE A 54 53.24 -62.00 2.90
N SER A 55 52.77 -60.77 2.71
CA SER A 55 52.62 -60.18 1.37
C SER A 55 53.97 -59.75 0.76
N TRP A 56 54.04 -59.57 -0.56
CA TRP A 56 55.27 -59.21 -1.29
C TRP A 56 55.97 -57.93 -0.78
N LYS A 57 55.22 -57.01 -0.14
CA LYS A 57 55.74 -55.81 0.54
C LYS A 57 56.24 -56.07 1.97
N GLY A 58 55.82 -57.15 2.63
CA GLY A 58 56.29 -57.58 3.96
C GLY A 58 57.54 -58.46 3.93
N LEU A 59 57.91 -58.99 2.74
CA LEU A 59 59.12 -59.78 2.52
C LEU A 59 60.42 -58.99 2.79
N SER A 60 60.41 -57.65 2.61
CA SER A 60 61.52 -56.77 3.01
C SER A 60 61.62 -56.60 4.53
N LEU A 61 60.51 -56.70 5.26
CA LEU A 61 60.44 -56.69 6.71
C LEU A 61 60.93 -58.00 7.34
N ALA A 62 60.95 -59.11 6.59
CA ALA A 62 61.50 -60.39 7.05
C ALA A 62 63.03 -60.37 7.27
N PHE A 63 63.74 -59.39 6.68
CA PHE A 63 65.18 -59.17 6.92
C PHE A 63 65.48 -58.39 8.21
N VAL A 64 64.49 -57.70 8.78
CA VAL A 64 64.61 -56.93 10.03
C VAL A 64 64.79 -57.86 11.26
N PRO A 65 64.03 -58.96 11.42
CA PRO A 65 64.30 -59.95 12.46
C PRO A 65 65.69 -60.57 12.38
N VAL A 66 66.24 -60.78 11.18
CA VAL A 66 67.58 -61.40 11.01
C VAL A 66 68.69 -60.46 11.50
N SER A 67 68.55 -59.16 11.21
CA SER A 67 69.51 -58.13 11.65
C SER A 67 69.37 -57.80 13.14
N ILE A 68 68.15 -57.78 13.69
CA ILE A 68 67.91 -57.67 15.14
C ILE A 68 68.42 -58.93 15.85
N ALA A 69 68.16 -60.14 15.34
CA ALA A 69 68.65 -61.38 15.93
C ALA A 69 70.20 -61.48 15.91
N ALA A 70 70.86 -60.88 14.91
CA ALA A 70 72.31 -60.79 14.88
C ALA A 70 72.86 -59.84 15.97
N ILE A 71 72.22 -58.70 16.21
CA ILE A 71 72.58 -57.73 17.26
C ILE A 71 72.28 -58.28 18.67
N PHE A 72 71.18 -59.02 18.83
CA PHE A 72 70.76 -59.62 20.10
C PHE A 72 71.30 -61.04 20.33
N ARG A 73 72.17 -61.56 19.45
CA ARG A 73 72.66 -62.95 19.49
C ARG A 73 73.37 -63.28 20.80
N GLU A 74 74.15 -62.34 21.34
CA GLU A 74 74.87 -62.52 22.60
C GLU A 74 73.93 -62.50 23.81
N GLY A 75 72.94 -61.60 23.83
CA GLY A 75 71.89 -61.57 24.85
C GLY A 75 70.99 -62.82 24.82
N LEU A 76 70.67 -63.33 23.62
CA LEU A 76 69.89 -64.56 23.46
C LEU A 76 70.66 -65.80 23.93
N LYS A 77 71.97 -65.89 23.70
CA LYS A 77 72.81 -66.98 24.24
C LYS A 77 72.81 -66.98 25.77
N ALA A 78 72.90 -65.81 26.40
CA ALA A 78 72.82 -65.68 27.85
C ALA A 78 71.45 -66.14 28.40
N ILE A 79 70.36 -65.85 27.68
CA ILE A 79 69.01 -66.29 28.04
C ILE A 79 68.86 -67.82 27.91
N VAL A 80 69.39 -68.43 26.84
CA VAL A 80 69.28 -69.88 26.61
C VAL A 80 70.04 -70.71 27.66
N ASN A 81 71.09 -70.16 28.26
CA ASN A 81 71.87 -70.82 29.32
C ASN A 81 71.28 -70.67 30.74
N LEU A 82 70.13 -70.00 30.88
CA LEU A 82 69.46 -69.86 32.18
C LEU A 82 68.83 -71.18 32.63
N PRO A 83 68.68 -71.39 33.96
CA PRO A 83 67.94 -72.54 34.46
C PRO A 83 66.51 -72.55 33.91
N PRO A 84 65.91 -73.73 33.66
CA PRO A 84 64.59 -73.86 33.03
C PRO A 84 63.48 -73.06 33.72
N SER A 85 63.56 -72.88 35.04
CA SER A 85 62.63 -72.08 35.83
C SER A 85 62.65 -70.59 35.46
N ALA A 86 63.83 -70.02 35.20
CA ALA A 86 63.99 -68.63 34.79
C ALA A 86 63.53 -68.43 33.33
N LEU A 87 63.80 -69.40 32.45
CA LEU A 87 63.27 -69.40 31.07
C LEU A 87 61.74 -69.41 31.05
N LEU A 88 61.10 -70.22 31.89
CA LEU A 88 59.64 -70.27 32.00
C LEU A 88 59.05 -68.94 32.49
N LEU A 89 59.70 -68.28 33.46
CA LEU A 89 59.30 -66.97 33.95
C LEU A 89 59.40 -65.90 32.85
N ILE A 90 60.52 -65.85 32.12
CA ILE A 90 60.71 -64.94 30.99
C ILE A 90 59.66 -65.19 29.89
N ALA A 91 59.43 -66.46 29.51
CA ALA A 91 58.42 -66.81 28.52
C ALA A 91 57.02 -66.36 28.93
N THR A 92 56.67 -66.55 30.21
CA THR A 92 55.40 -66.10 30.78
C THR A 92 55.27 -64.58 30.74
N ALA A 93 56.32 -63.84 31.15
CA ALA A 93 56.35 -62.38 31.10
C ALA A 93 56.21 -61.85 29.66
N VAL A 94 56.94 -62.42 28.70
CA VAL A 94 56.87 -62.06 27.28
C VAL A 94 55.47 -62.34 26.72
N THR A 95 54.85 -63.46 27.08
CA THR A 95 53.51 -63.82 26.61
C THR A 95 52.46 -62.86 27.18
N LEU A 96 52.56 -62.49 28.47
CA LEU A 96 51.68 -61.50 29.08
C LEU A 96 51.83 -60.11 28.45
N LEU A 97 53.07 -59.65 28.23
CA LEU A 97 53.35 -58.36 27.59
C LEU A 97 52.83 -58.34 26.14
N THR A 98 53.09 -59.39 25.37
CA THR A 98 52.62 -59.51 23.99
C THR A 98 51.09 -59.56 23.93
N GLY A 99 50.45 -60.31 24.83
CA GLY A 99 49.00 -60.35 24.95
C GLY A 99 48.39 -59.00 25.32
N ALA A 100 49.00 -58.26 26.23
CA ALA A 100 48.57 -56.91 26.60
C ALA A 100 48.73 -55.92 25.43
N PHE A 101 49.85 -56.00 24.70
CA PHE A 101 50.11 -55.16 23.53
C PHE A 101 49.11 -55.43 22.39
N LEU A 102 48.91 -56.70 22.02
CA LEU A 102 47.92 -57.10 21.01
C LEU A 102 46.51 -56.66 21.39
N ARG A 103 46.13 -56.83 22.66
CA ARG A 103 44.85 -56.35 23.17
C ARG A 103 44.72 -54.83 22.98
N SER A 104 45.76 -54.06 23.24
CA SER A 104 45.71 -52.60 23.07
C SER A 104 45.47 -52.20 21.61
N LEU A 105 46.18 -52.84 20.67
CA LEU A 105 46.04 -52.60 19.23
C LEU A 105 44.65 -52.97 18.72
N VAL A 106 44.13 -54.13 19.12
CA VAL A 106 42.78 -54.56 18.71
C VAL A 106 41.72 -53.63 19.26
N LEU A 107 41.82 -53.22 20.53
CA LEU A 107 40.89 -52.26 21.11
C LEU A 107 40.97 -50.88 20.43
N GLU A 108 42.13 -50.50 19.90
CA GLU A 108 42.30 -49.26 19.14
C GLU A 108 41.60 -49.36 17.78
N GLU A 109 41.81 -50.47 17.08
CA GLU A 109 41.16 -50.73 15.79
C GLU A 109 39.63 -50.83 15.93
N MET A 110 39.15 -51.47 17.01
CA MET A 110 37.71 -51.52 17.34
C MET A 110 37.13 -50.15 17.74
N SER A 111 37.97 -49.17 18.07
CA SER A 111 37.58 -47.77 18.35
C SER A 111 37.74 -46.85 17.14
N ARG A 112 38.04 -47.38 15.95
CA ARG A 112 38.23 -46.56 14.74
C ARG A 112 36.99 -46.61 13.87
N VAL A 113 36.36 -45.45 13.65
CA VAL A 113 35.22 -45.29 12.74
C VAL A 113 35.63 -45.71 11.33
N GLY A 114 34.83 -46.55 10.67
CA GLY A 114 35.14 -47.12 9.35
C GLY A 114 36.02 -48.37 9.37
N SER A 115 36.49 -48.83 10.54
CA SER A 115 37.15 -50.14 10.64
C SER A 115 36.13 -51.28 10.51
N PRO A 116 36.47 -52.41 9.84
CA PRO A 116 35.62 -53.59 9.82
C PRO A 116 35.41 -54.23 11.20
N PHE A 117 36.22 -53.85 12.20
CA PHE A 117 36.11 -54.31 13.58
C PHE A 117 35.43 -53.31 14.52
N PHE A 118 34.91 -52.20 13.98
CA PHE A 118 34.34 -51.11 14.78
C PHE A 118 33.26 -51.61 15.77
N HIS A 119 33.35 -51.14 16.99
CA HIS A 119 32.39 -51.45 18.04
C HIS A 119 32.08 -50.19 18.87
N LEU A 120 30.80 -49.81 18.93
CA LEU A 120 30.32 -48.56 19.51
C LEU A 120 30.64 -48.52 21.01
N GLY A 121 30.41 -49.63 21.72
CA GLY A 121 30.75 -49.72 23.14
C GLY A 121 32.26 -49.66 23.48
N ILE A 122 33.16 -49.90 22.53
CA ILE A 122 34.61 -49.63 22.74
C ILE A 122 34.91 -48.18 22.38
N TYR A 123 34.31 -47.68 21.30
CA TYR A 123 34.41 -46.28 20.90
C TYR A 123 33.95 -45.34 22.03
N GLU A 124 32.80 -45.58 22.64
CA GLU A 124 32.28 -44.84 23.80
C GLU A 124 33.30 -44.79 24.95
N LYS A 125 33.94 -45.92 25.26
CA LYS A 125 34.89 -46.02 26.38
C LYS A 125 36.22 -45.33 26.12
N ARG A 126 36.68 -45.32 24.86
CA ARG A 126 37.99 -44.75 24.49
C ARG A 126 37.92 -43.30 23.99
N ARG A 127 36.79 -42.90 23.39
CA ARG A 127 36.56 -41.60 22.74
C ARG A 127 35.24 -41.00 23.23
N LYS A 128 35.14 -40.79 24.54
CA LYS A 128 33.90 -40.38 25.20
C LYS A 128 33.37 -39.03 24.71
N GLU A 129 34.24 -38.05 24.49
CA GLU A 129 33.86 -36.71 24.04
C GLU A 129 33.31 -36.70 22.61
N GLU A 130 33.99 -37.39 21.69
CA GLU A 130 33.52 -37.57 20.31
C GLU A 130 32.20 -38.33 20.29
N TYR A 131 32.09 -39.41 21.08
CA TYR A 131 30.86 -40.20 21.17
C TYR A 131 29.67 -39.36 21.66
N ASN A 132 29.82 -38.62 22.75
CA ASN A 132 28.74 -37.79 23.30
C ASN A 132 28.26 -36.73 22.31
N SER A 133 29.18 -36.17 21.53
CA SER A 133 28.86 -35.15 20.52
C SER A 133 28.13 -35.74 19.31
N LEU A 134 28.43 -36.98 18.95
CA LEU A 134 27.92 -37.64 17.74
C LEU A 134 26.66 -38.46 17.99
N ILE A 135 26.52 -39.08 19.17
CA ILE A 135 25.40 -40.00 19.44
C ILE A 135 24.07 -39.27 19.44
N ALA A 136 23.99 -38.08 20.05
CA ALA A 136 22.80 -37.23 20.09
C ALA A 136 22.36 -36.79 18.67
N LEU A 137 23.31 -36.63 17.76
CA LEU A 137 23.05 -36.26 16.36
C LEU A 137 22.73 -37.47 15.47
N SER A 138 22.96 -38.69 15.95
CA SER A 138 22.81 -39.93 15.17
C SER A 138 21.48 -40.67 15.43
N GLU A 139 20.60 -40.11 16.27
CA GLU A 139 19.28 -40.68 16.56
C GLU A 139 18.40 -40.75 15.30
N GLU A 140 18.55 -39.75 14.42
CA GLU A 140 17.84 -39.64 13.15
C GLU A 140 18.72 -40.01 11.97
N LYS A 141 18.17 -40.85 11.07
CA LYS A 141 18.84 -41.16 9.80
C LYS A 141 18.84 -39.92 8.92
N ASN A 142 19.97 -39.60 8.31
CA ASN A 142 20.15 -38.45 7.41
C ASN A 142 19.94 -37.06 8.03
N PHE A 143 20.10 -36.92 9.36
CA PHE A 143 19.85 -35.68 10.10
C PHE A 143 20.34 -34.39 9.42
N VAL A 144 21.60 -34.38 8.97
CA VAL A 144 22.22 -33.19 8.35
C VAL A 144 21.57 -32.81 7.01
N LEU A 145 21.12 -33.80 6.24
CA LEU A 145 20.43 -33.56 4.97
C LEU A 145 19.01 -33.03 5.21
N THR A 146 18.28 -33.63 6.16
CA THR A 146 16.94 -33.17 6.55
C THR A 146 16.97 -31.72 7.05
N LEU A 147 17.90 -31.40 7.95
CA LEU A 147 18.07 -30.04 8.47
C LEU A 147 18.37 -29.03 7.36
N LYS A 148 19.18 -29.43 6.36
CA LYS A 148 19.48 -28.58 5.20
C LYS A 148 18.23 -28.32 4.35
N GLU A 149 17.40 -29.33 4.13
CA GLU A 149 16.14 -29.19 3.37
C GLU A 149 15.14 -28.29 4.10
N GLU A 150 15.02 -28.45 5.43
CA GLU A 150 14.16 -27.60 6.27
C GLU A 150 14.59 -26.13 6.26
N LEU A 151 15.90 -25.87 6.40
CA LEU A 151 16.44 -24.51 6.31
C LEU A 151 16.24 -23.88 4.93
N MET A 152 16.34 -24.67 3.85
CA MET A 152 16.06 -24.18 2.50
C MET A 152 14.57 -23.83 2.30
N LYS A 153 13.66 -24.63 2.88
CA LYS A 153 12.22 -24.32 2.87
C LYS A 153 11.90 -23.04 3.63
N ALA A 154 12.43 -22.86 4.84
CA ALA A 154 12.22 -21.66 5.65
C ALA A 154 12.71 -20.38 4.95
N ASN A 155 13.85 -20.43 4.24
CA ASN A 155 14.34 -19.29 3.44
C ASN A 155 13.47 -18.98 2.21
N SER A 156 12.81 -19.98 1.63
CA SER A 156 11.92 -19.77 0.47
C SER A 156 10.59 -19.09 0.86
N GLU A 157 10.09 -19.32 2.07
CA GLU A 157 8.90 -18.64 2.63
C GLU A 157 9.16 -17.14 2.87
N ASP A 158 10.38 -16.78 3.28
CA ASP A 158 10.79 -15.38 3.49
C ASP A 158 10.87 -14.57 2.17
N GLN A 159 11.17 -15.26 1.05
CA GLN A 159 11.15 -14.65 -0.28
C GLN A 159 9.73 -14.47 -0.83
N THR A 160 8.79 -15.35 -0.44
CA THR A 160 7.37 -15.17 -0.75
C THR A 160 6.78 -13.98 0.00
N LEU A 161 7.16 -13.79 1.27
CA LEU A 161 6.79 -12.63 2.07
C LEU A 161 7.30 -11.31 1.49
N LYS A 162 8.53 -11.27 0.94
CA LYS A 162 9.05 -10.08 0.25
C LYS A 162 8.26 -9.73 -1.01
N ASN A 163 7.89 -10.73 -1.80
CA ASN A 163 7.08 -10.53 -3.00
C ASN A 163 5.68 -10.02 -2.66
N LEU A 164 5.05 -10.60 -1.63
CA LEU A 164 3.75 -10.13 -1.10
C LEU A 164 3.82 -8.69 -0.61
N ARG A 165 4.87 -8.30 0.14
CA ARG A 165 5.06 -6.91 0.59
C ARG A 165 5.24 -5.94 -0.58
N SER A 166 5.99 -6.33 -1.60
CA SER A 166 6.13 -5.57 -2.84
C SER A 166 4.79 -5.37 -3.55
N GLU A 167 3.96 -6.41 -3.58
CA GLU A 167 2.66 -6.37 -4.25
C GLU A 167 1.64 -5.52 -3.48
N ILE A 168 1.64 -5.62 -2.14
CA ILE A 168 0.86 -4.74 -1.26
C ILE A 168 1.24 -3.27 -1.48
N ALA A 169 2.53 -2.94 -1.49
CA ALA A 169 2.97 -1.56 -1.70
C ALA A 169 2.53 -1.00 -3.08
N LYS A 170 2.52 -1.84 -4.13
CA LYS A 170 2.00 -1.45 -5.45
C LYS A 170 0.48 -1.24 -5.41
N GLN A 171 -0.26 -2.10 -4.72
CA GLN A 171 -1.71 -1.95 -4.58
C GLN A 171 -2.07 -0.70 -3.77
N GLU A 172 -1.34 -0.38 -2.71
CA GLU A 172 -1.51 0.86 -1.94
C GLU A 172 -1.29 2.11 -2.80
N GLU A 173 -0.28 2.10 -3.69
CA GLU A 173 -0.05 3.21 -4.63
C GLU A 173 -1.23 3.38 -5.61
N VAL A 174 -1.80 2.28 -6.11
CA VAL A 174 -2.97 2.30 -7.00
C VAL A 174 -4.22 2.80 -6.26
N ILE A 175 -4.43 2.34 -5.02
CA ILE A 175 -5.55 2.80 -4.18
C ILE A 175 -5.46 4.31 -3.97
N LYS A 176 -4.28 4.83 -3.61
CA LYS A 176 -4.07 6.26 -3.40
C LYS A 176 -4.35 7.08 -4.67
N LYS A 177 -3.87 6.63 -5.84
CA LYS A 177 -4.18 7.28 -7.13
C LYS A 177 -5.68 7.28 -7.44
N ASN A 178 -6.37 6.20 -7.11
CA ASN A 178 -7.82 6.11 -7.30
C ASN A 178 -8.58 7.02 -6.33
N GLU A 179 -8.14 7.14 -5.08
CA GLU A 179 -8.72 8.08 -4.09
C GLU A 179 -8.57 9.54 -4.57
N GLU A 180 -7.38 9.92 -5.05
CA GLU A 180 -7.14 11.25 -5.62
C GLU A 180 -8.05 11.52 -6.85
N ALA A 181 -8.23 10.53 -7.72
CA ALA A 181 -9.13 10.64 -8.86
C ALA A 181 -10.61 10.73 -8.45
N ILE A 182 -11.03 10.00 -7.40
CA ILE A 182 -12.40 10.07 -6.87
C ILE A 182 -12.66 11.46 -6.27
N LEU A 183 -11.71 12.03 -5.54
CA LEU A 183 -11.84 13.38 -4.99
C LEU A 183 -11.98 14.44 -6.10
N ASP A 184 -11.16 14.37 -7.15
CA ASP A 184 -11.27 15.27 -8.31
C ASP A 184 -12.62 15.12 -9.05
N LEU A 185 -13.12 13.88 -9.17
CA LEU A 185 -14.45 13.63 -9.75
C LEU A 185 -15.58 14.16 -8.86
N LEU A 186 -15.46 14.06 -7.53
CA LEU A 186 -16.42 14.62 -6.59
C LEU A 186 -16.46 16.14 -6.70
N ASP A 187 -15.32 16.81 -6.70
CA ASP A 187 -15.26 18.27 -6.86
C ASP A 187 -15.90 18.73 -8.18
N LYS A 188 -15.65 18.01 -9.28
CA LYS A 188 -16.29 18.25 -10.57
C LYS A 188 -17.79 18.01 -10.54
N LEU A 189 -18.25 16.98 -9.84
CA LEU A 189 -19.67 16.67 -9.69
C LEU A 189 -20.37 17.77 -8.90
N THR A 190 -19.80 18.21 -7.77
CA THR A 190 -20.36 19.28 -6.94
C THR A 190 -20.44 20.59 -7.72
N ALA A 191 -19.39 20.96 -8.44
CA ALA A 191 -19.41 22.13 -9.31
C ALA A 191 -20.49 22.03 -10.42
N SER A 192 -20.68 20.83 -10.99
CA SER A 192 -21.74 20.60 -11.98
C SER A 192 -23.14 20.64 -11.38
N GLU A 193 -23.32 20.17 -10.14
CA GLU A 193 -24.60 20.18 -9.43
C GLU A 193 -25.00 21.61 -9.06
N GLU A 194 -24.07 22.43 -8.57
CA GLU A 194 -24.28 23.86 -8.35
C GLU A 194 -24.68 24.58 -9.65
N LEU A 195 -24.00 24.29 -10.76
CA LEU A 195 -24.33 24.87 -12.06
C LEU A 195 -25.70 24.42 -12.56
N ALA A 196 -26.07 23.14 -12.35
CA ALA A 196 -27.38 22.62 -12.69
C ALA A 196 -28.50 23.26 -11.85
N ASN A 197 -28.26 23.47 -10.55
CA ASN A 197 -29.20 24.16 -9.67
C ASN A 197 -29.42 25.61 -10.11
N VAL A 198 -28.35 26.35 -10.42
CA VAL A 198 -28.45 27.71 -10.98
C VAL A 198 -29.20 27.72 -12.32
N PHE A 199 -28.99 26.72 -13.18
CA PHE A 199 -29.71 26.60 -14.44
C PHE A 199 -31.20 26.32 -14.24
N ASN A 200 -31.56 25.43 -13.30
CA ASN A 200 -32.95 25.13 -12.97
C ASN A 200 -33.67 26.37 -12.40
N GLU A 201 -33.06 27.09 -11.46
CA GLU A 201 -33.61 28.34 -10.94
C GLU A 201 -33.86 29.38 -12.05
N ARG A 202 -32.91 29.50 -13.00
CA ARG A 202 -33.06 30.37 -14.17
C ARG A 202 -34.22 29.95 -15.06
N SER A 203 -34.34 28.65 -15.34
CA SER A 203 -35.39 28.10 -16.19
C SER A 203 -36.77 28.30 -15.56
N ASP A 204 -36.91 28.06 -14.26
CA ASP A 204 -38.16 28.24 -13.53
C ASP A 204 -38.59 29.71 -13.52
N MET A 205 -37.66 30.64 -13.24
CA MET A 205 -37.96 32.07 -13.26
C MET A 205 -38.39 32.57 -14.65
N ALA A 206 -37.71 32.09 -15.71
CA ALA A 206 -38.06 32.41 -17.08
C ALA A 206 -39.41 31.80 -17.50
N MET A 207 -39.68 30.55 -17.11
CA MET A 207 -40.95 29.88 -17.38
C MET A 207 -42.12 30.57 -16.66
N ASP A 208 -41.97 30.91 -15.38
CA ASP A 208 -42.97 31.66 -14.63
C ASP A 208 -43.29 33.00 -15.30
N PHE A 209 -42.26 33.72 -15.77
CA PHE A 209 -42.45 34.93 -16.55
C PHE A 209 -43.21 34.65 -17.85
N LEU A 210 -42.80 33.65 -18.64
CA LEU A 210 -43.46 33.31 -19.90
C LEU A 210 -44.92 32.89 -19.71
N PHE A 211 -45.24 32.13 -18.65
CA PHE A 211 -46.62 31.76 -18.33
C PHE A 211 -47.47 32.98 -17.94
N ARG A 212 -46.93 33.89 -17.11
CA ARG A 212 -47.60 35.14 -16.75
C ARG A 212 -47.79 36.05 -17.97
N LEU A 213 -46.78 36.13 -18.84
CA LEU A 213 -46.84 36.88 -20.10
C LEU A 213 -47.86 36.27 -21.06
N LYS A 214 -47.92 34.95 -21.19
CA LYS A 214 -48.92 34.22 -21.99
C LYS A 214 -50.35 34.58 -21.57
N ASN A 215 -50.63 34.59 -20.28
CA ASN A 215 -51.95 34.94 -19.76
C ASN A 215 -52.33 36.41 -20.09
N LYS A 216 -51.34 37.29 -20.25
CA LYS A 216 -51.53 38.70 -20.63
C LYS A 216 -51.37 39.01 -22.11
N LEU A 217 -50.82 38.10 -22.93
CA LEU A 217 -50.79 38.25 -24.39
C LEU A 217 -52.21 38.43 -24.95
N SER A 218 -53.22 37.81 -24.32
CA SER A 218 -54.62 38.06 -24.65
C SER A 218 -55.02 39.53 -24.46
N MET A 219 -54.56 40.22 -23.40
CA MET A 219 -54.80 41.65 -23.19
C MET A 219 -53.99 42.53 -24.14
N LEU A 220 -52.81 42.03 -24.55
CA LEU A 220 -51.92 42.67 -25.52
C LEU A 220 -52.53 42.69 -26.93
N VAL A 221 -53.29 41.64 -27.29
CA VAL A 221 -54.11 41.59 -28.52
C VAL A 221 -55.23 42.65 -28.51
N HIS A 222 -55.71 43.05 -27.33
CA HIS A 222 -56.79 44.04 -27.17
C HIS A 222 -56.29 45.47 -26.82
N ASP A 223 -55.00 45.78 -27.03
CA ASP A 223 -54.38 47.07 -26.68
C ASP A 223 -54.59 47.50 -25.20
N GLN A 224 -54.77 46.53 -24.30
CA GLN A 224 -55.05 46.72 -22.87
C GLN A 224 -53.87 46.36 -21.96
N PHE A 225 -52.65 46.35 -22.50
CA PHE A 225 -51.47 46.00 -21.72
C PHE A 225 -51.17 47.04 -20.62
N ASN A 226 -51.17 46.57 -19.37
CA ASN A 226 -50.72 47.30 -18.18
C ASN A 226 -49.81 46.40 -17.33
N LEU A 227 -49.03 47.02 -16.45
CA LEU A 227 -48.16 46.28 -15.53
C LEU A 227 -48.88 45.79 -14.28
N ASP A 228 -50.12 46.22 -14.05
CA ASP A 228 -50.94 45.77 -12.94
C ASP A 228 -51.00 44.25 -12.92
N ASN A 229 -50.38 43.60 -11.94
CA ASN A 229 -50.28 42.14 -11.77
C ASN A 229 -49.12 41.41 -12.48
N ILE A 230 -48.15 42.11 -13.09
CA ILE A 230 -46.90 41.45 -13.51
C ILE A 230 -45.92 41.48 -12.33
N SER A 231 -45.91 40.38 -11.58
CA SER A 231 -44.89 40.16 -10.54
C SER A 231 -43.65 39.54 -11.13
N PHE A 232 -42.53 40.17 -10.85
CA PHE A 232 -41.18 39.70 -11.15
C PHE A 232 -40.53 39.00 -9.94
N GLY A 233 -41.31 38.71 -8.90
CA GLY A 233 -40.79 38.24 -7.60
C GLY A 233 -40.19 39.35 -6.74
N VAL A 234 -40.29 40.60 -7.19
CA VAL A 234 -39.83 41.81 -6.49
C VAL A 234 -40.77 42.97 -6.82
N ASN A 235 -40.94 43.88 -5.85
CA ASN A 235 -41.73 45.09 -6.03
C ASN A 235 -40.95 46.10 -6.87
N TYR A 236 -41.61 46.86 -7.74
CA TYR A 236 -40.91 47.81 -8.61
C TYR A 236 -41.75 49.05 -8.91
N SER A 237 -41.05 50.12 -9.27
CA SER A 237 -41.63 51.40 -9.72
C SER A 237 -40.93 51.92 -10.97
N LEU A 238 -41.69 52.55 -11.85
CA LEU A 238 -41.22 53.12 -13.10
C LEU A 238 -41.48 54.62 -13.15
N TYR A 239 -40.46 55.37 -13.56
CA TYR A 239 -40.55 56.81 -13.77
C TYR A 239 -40.06 57.17 -15.17
N LYS A 240 -40.72 58.16 -15.79
CA LYS A 240 -40.31 58.75 -17.05
C LYS A 240 -39.47 60.00 -16.77
N VAL A 241 -38.30 60.10 -17.38
CA VAL A 241 -37.48 61.30 -17.34
C VAL A 241 -38.12 62.37 -18.22
N LYS A 242 -38.31 63.57 -17.66
CA LYS A 242 -38.80 64.78 -18.33
C LYS A 242 -37.80 65.90 -18.13
N ASP A 243 -37.97 67.00 -18.85
CA ASP A 243 -37.01 68.12 -18.84
C ASP A 243 -36.81 68.75 -17.44
N THR A 244 -37.82 68.66 -16.56
CA THR A 244 -37.83 69.30 -15.24
C THR A 244 -37.82 68.33 -14.06
N GLY A 245 -37.94 67.02 -14.29
CA GLY A 245 -38.07 66.03 -13.23
C GLY A 245 -38.45 64.63 -13.72
N LEU A 246 -38.81 63.77 -12.77
CA LEU A 246 -39.27 62.41 -13.01
C LEU A 246 -40.79 62.33 -12.84
N ARG A 247 -41.50 61.77 -13.82
CA ARG A 247 -42.95 61.54 -13.74
C ARG A 247 -43.23 60.07 -13.47
N PHE A 248 -43.99 59.75 -12.44
CA PHE A 248 -44.42 58.38 -12.17
C PHE A 248 -45.23 57.82 -13.34
N ILE A 249 -44.92 56.59 -13.77
CA ILE A 249 -45.64 55.90 -14.84
C ILE A 249 -46.52 54.83 -14.23
N ASP A 250 -45.90 53.86 -13.56
CA ASP A 250 -46.56 52.68 -13.03
C ASP A 250 -45.65 51.94 -12.04
N GLY A 251 -46.20 50.96 -11.33
CA GLY A 251 -45.45 50.09 -10.44
C GLY A 251 -46.28 48.93 -9.90
N TYR A 252 -45.59 47.95 -9.33
CA TYR A 252 -46.19 46.72 -8.80
C TYR A 252 -45.73 46.45 -7.37
N GLY A 253 -46.67 45.97 -6.53
CA GLY A 253 -46.41 45.65 -5.12
C GLY A 253 -46.14 46.86 -4.24
N ILE A 254 -46.44 48.06 -4.75
CA ILE A 254 -46.31 49.33 -4.05
C ILE A 254 -47.66 50.04 -3.97
N ASN A 255 -47.90 50.81 -2.92
CA ASN A 255 -49.07 51.65 -2.83
C ASN A 255 -48.89 52.88 -3.73
N LYS A 256 -49.53 52.90 -4.90
CA LYS A 256 -49.38 53.99 -5.89
C LYS A 256 -49.74 55.37 -5.33
N ALA A 257 -50.58 55.44 -4.29
CA ALA A 257 -50.96 56.70 -3.65
C ALA A 257 -49.85 57.30 -2.76
N GLU A 258 -48.88 56.49 -2.34
CA GLU A 258 -47.74 56.94 -1.51
C GLU A 258 -46.58 57.49 -2.35
N PHE A 259 -46.64 57.33 -3.67
CA PHE A 259 -45.57 57.72 -4.57
C PHE A 259 -45.88 59.09 -5.20
N GLU A 260 -44.89 59.97 -5.22
CA GLU A 260 -45.04 61.28 -5.83
C GLU A 260 -45.27 61.15 -7.34
N ALA A 261 -46.37 61.74 -7.83
CA ALA A 261 -46.69 61.74 -9.25
C ALA A 261 -45.57 62.43 -10.08
N PHE A 262 -44.85 63.37 -9.48
CA PHE A 262 -43.73 64.06 -10.09
C PHE A 262 -42.65 64.44 -9.07
N ILE A 263 -41.40 64.09 -9.34
CA ILE A 263 -40.23 64.39 -8.50
C ILE A 263 -39.32 65.39 -9.25
N PRO A 264 -39.22 66.66 -8.83
CA PRO A 264 -38.36 67.65 -9.46
C PRO A 264 -36.86 67.34 -9.33
N PHE A 265 -36.05 67.68 -10.34
CA PHE A 265 -34.58 67.49 -10.28
C PHE A 265 -33.86 68.30 -9.20
N GLN A 266 -34.54 69.29 -8.61
CA GLN A 266 -34.03 70.09 -7.51
C GLN A 266 -33.81 69.25 -6.22
N PHE A 267 -34.49 68.11 -6.09
CA PHE A 267 -34.35 67.18 -4.97
C PHE A 267 -33.18 66.21 -5.20
N LEU A 268 -31.95 66.72 -5.24
CA LEU A 268 -30.73 65.92 -5.49
C LEU A 268 -30.49 64.80 -4.47
N GLY A 269 -31.08 64.90 -3.27
CA GLY A 269 -31.01 63.86 -2.24
C GLY A 269 -31.94 62.66 -2.49
N ASP A 270 -32.87 62.75 -3.43
CA ASP A 270 -33.82 61.70 -3.73
C ASP A 270 -33.17 60.53 -4.51
N LYS A 271 -33.45 59.29 -4.07
CA LYS A 271 -32.86 58.07 -4.63
C LYS A 271 -33.22 57.82 -6.09
N TYR A 272 -34.40 58.26 -6.54
CA TYR A 272 -34.82 58.13 -7.94
C TYR A 272 -34.09 59.13 -8.83
N ILE A 273 -33.84 60.34 -8.32
CA ILE A 273 -33.08 61.39 -9.02
C ILE A 273 -31.61 60.97 -9.19
N GLN A 274 -31.00 60.41 -8.15
CA GLN A 274 -29.64 59.86 -8.23
C GLN A 274 -29.50 58.78 -9.32
N SER A 275 -30.58 58.02 -9.55
CA SER A 275 -30.59 56.91 -10.51
C SER A 275 -30.53 57.36 -11.98
N ILE A 276 -30.75 58.65 -12.27
CA ILE A 276 -30.64 59.22 -13.62
C ILE A 276 -29.24 59.06 -14.22
N HIS A 277 -28.22 59.10 -13.36
CA HIS A 277 -26.82 58.98 -13.79
C HIS A 277 -26.31 57.54 -13.81
N THR A 278 -27.19 56.57 -13.51
CA THR A 278 -26.83 55.15 -13.43
C THR A 278 -27.35 54.38 -14.63
N THR A 279 -26.74 53.23 -14.94
CA THR A 279 -27.09 52.40 -16.11
C THR A 279 -27.38 50.97 -15.67
N HIS A 280 -27.98 50.15 -16.54
CA HIS A 280 -28.23 48.74 -16.22
C HIS A 280 -26.94 47.96 -15.83
N GLN A 281 -25.80 48.29 -16.43
CA GLN A 281 -24.49 47.68 -16.11
C GLN A 281 -23.95 48.15 -14.75
N HIS A 282 -24.27 49.39 -14.38
CA HIS A 282 -23.83 50.03 -13.14
C HIS A 282 -25.04 50.68 -12.46
N PRO A 283 -25.95 49.86 -11.87
CA PRO A 283 -27.16 50.37 -11.23
C PRO A 283 -26.81 51.04 -9.90
N LEU A 284 -27.65 51.97 -9.45
CA LEU A 284 -27.63 52.45 -8.08
C LEU A 284 -28.08 51.33 -7.15
N ILE A 285 -27.24 50.97 -6.18
CA ILE A 285 -27.54 49.91 -5.22
C ILE A 285 -27.46 50.47 -3.81
N LEU A 286 -28.60 50.41 -3.14
CA LEU A 286 -28.76 50.74 -1.73
C LEU A 286 -29.27 49.49 -0.99
N ARG A 287 -29.45 49.62 0.32
CA ARG A 287 -29.80 48.50 1.20
C ARG A 287 -31.13 47.83 0.82
N ASP A 288 -32.10 48.61 0.42
CA ASP A 288 -33.50 48.25 0.19
C ASP A 288 -33.96 48.62 -1.24
N PHE A 289 -33.01 48.97 -2.11
CA PHE A 289 -33.34 49.62 -3.37
C PHE A 289 -32.26 49.38 -4.43
N ILE A 290 -32.67 48.98 -5.62
CA ILE A 290 -31.81 48.91 -6.80
C ILE A 290 -32.48 49.69 -7.92
N SER A 291 -31.79 50.63 -8.56
CA SER A 291 -32.38 51.39 -9.66
C SER A 291 -31.39 51.73 -10.75
N TRP A 292 -31.88 51.88 -11.98
CA TRP A 292 -31.06 52.24 -13.13
C TRP A 292 -31.87 53.00 -14.17
N LYS A 293 -31.17 53.80 -14.98
CA LYS A 293 -31.75 54.41 -16.19
C LYS A 293 -31.67 53.44 -17.37
N ARG A 294 -32.72 53.42 -18.18
CA ARG A 294 -32.76 52.82 -19.51
C ARG A 294 -33.34 53.81 -20.52
N THR A 295 -32.77 53.81 -21.71
CA THR A 295 -33.32 54.50 -22.88
C THR A 295 -34.09 53.47 -23.71
N LEU A 296 -35.34 53.76 -24.00
CA LEU A 296 -36.20 52.92 -24.85
C LEU A 296 -35.89 53.15 -26.34
N GLN A 297 -36.42 52.27 -27.21
CA GLN A 297 -36.17 52.33 -28.66
C GLN A 297 -36.60 53.64 -29.34
N ASP A 298 -37.54 54.36 -28.74
CA ASP A 298 -38.04 55.65 -29.23
C ASP A 298 -37.25 56.86 -28.70
N GLY A 299 -36.18 56.63 -27.94
CA GLY A 299 -35.34 57.65 -27.34
C GLY A 299 -35.84 58.16 -25.98
N GLU A 300 -36.96 57.66 -25.45
CA GLU A 300 -37.43 58.05 -24.13
C GLU A 300 -36.57 57.44 -23.01
N GLU A 301 -36.22 58.24 -22.01
CA GLU A 301 -35.45 57.77 -20.86
C GLU A 301 -36.36 57.47 -19.67
N TRP A 302 -36.20 56.28 -19.10
CA TRP A 302 -37.00 55.75 -18.01
C TRP A 302 -36.10 55.30 -16.86
N ILE A 303 -36.53 55.54 -15.63
CA ILE A 303 -35.89 55.05 -14.41
C ILE A 303 -36.69 53.87 -13.90
N ILE A 304 -36.02 52.72 -13.82
CA ILE A 304 -36.59 51.47 -13.31
C ILE A 304 -36.02 51.26 -11.92
N SER A 305 -36.89 50.98 -10.95
CA SER A 305 -36.47 50.79 -9.56
C SER A 305 -37.09 49.55 -8.95
N LEU A 306 -36.28 48.72 -8.30
CA LEU A 306 -36.66 47.56 -7.51
C LEU A 306 -36.64 47.93 -6.03
N HIS A 307 -37.70 47.56 -5.31
CA HIS A 307 -37.82 47.74 -3.88
C HIS A 307 -37.57 46.39 -3.20
N LEU A 308 -36.43 46.30 -2.52
CA LEU A 308 -35.97 45.08 -1.89
C LEU A 308 -36.44 45.00 -0.43
N ASP A 309 -36.81 43.81 0.00
CA ASP A 309 -37.13 43.47 1.39
C ASP A 309 -36.21 42.34 1.88
N ALA A 310 -36.41 41.90 3.12
CA ALA A 310 -35.61 40.82 3.70
C ALA A 310 -35.74 39.48 2.93
N SER A 311 -36.86 39.25 2.23
CA SER A 311 -37.14 37.99 1.54
C SER A 311 -36.47 37.91 0.16
N ASN A 312 -36.33 39.04 -0.54
CA ASN A 312 -35.80 39.08 -1.90
C ASN A 312 -34.37 39.62 -1.98
N ARG A 313 -33.85 40.25 -0.92
CA ARG A 313 -32.51 40.85 -0.95
C ARG A 313 -31.38 39.86 -1.21
N ILE A 314 -31.46 38.67 -0.62
CA ILE A 314 -30.47 37.60 -0.86
C ILE A 314 -30.51 37.18 -2.33
N LYS A 315 -31.72 37.07 -2.91
CA LYS A 315 -31.94 36.66 -4.30
C LYS A 315 -31.34 37.62 -5.33
N TYR A 316 -31.23 38.91 -5.02
CA TYR A 316 -30.67 39.95 -5.89
C TYR A 316 -29.32 40.50 -5.40
N SER A 317 -28.62 39.78 -4.52
CA SER A 317 -27.32 40.23 -3.99
C SER A 317 -26.23 40.16 -5.04
N LEU A 318 -25.54 41.29 -5.29
CA LEU A 318 -24.37 41.32 -6.16
C LEU A 318 -23.15 40.56 -5.62
N GLU A 319 -23.16 40.17 -4.34
CA GLU A 319 -22.07 39.40 -3.74
C GLU A 319 -22.05 37.96 -4.26
N THR A 320 -23.18 37.46 -4.77
CA THR A 320 -23.34 36.10 -5.29
C THR A 320 -23.51 36.12 -6.80
N ASP A 321 -22.96 35.13 -7.50
CA ASP A 321 -23.13 35.03 -8.96
C ASP A 321 -24.59 34.75 -9.35
N ALA A 322 -25.33 33.99 -8.53
CA ALA A 322 -26.77 33.80 -8.67
C ALA A 322 -27.53 35.15 -8.59
N GLY A 323 -27.18 36.02 -7.64
CA GLY A 323 -27.84 37.31 -7.49
C GLY A 323 -27.52 38.31 -8.61
N LYS A 324 -26.27 38.34 -9.11
CA LYS A 324 -25.91 39.10 -10.32
C LYS A 324 -26.73 38.64 -11.53
N LEU A 325 -26.87 37.32 -11.69
CA LEU A 325 -27.60 36.72 -12.79
C LEU A 325 -29.11 37.01 -12.69
N ASN A 326 -29.70 36.88 -11.50
CA ASN A 326 -31.09 37.21 -11.24
C ASN A 326 -31.39 38.69 -11.52
N LEU A 327 -30.48 39.59 -11.13
CA LEU A 327 -30.61 41.02 -11.43
C LEU A 327 -30.54 41.28 -12.94
N SER A 328 -29.58 40.68 -13.66
CA SER A 328 -29.48 40.84 -15.11
C SER A 328 -30.75 40.34 -15.82
N LEU A 329 -31.27 39.18 -15.42
CA LEU A 329 -32.50 38.63 -15.99
C LEU A 329 -33.70 39.55 -15.72
N ILE A 330 -33.84 40.07 -14.50
CA ILE A 330 -34.95 40.97 -14.17
C ILE A 330 -34.87 42.30 -14.90
N GLN A 331 -33.66 42.83 -15.10
CA GLN A 331 -33.42 44.04 -15.88
C GLN A 331 -33.90 43.88 -17.33
N GLU A 332 -33.58 42.75 -17.96
CA GLU A 332 -33.98 42.47 -19.35
C GLU A 332 -35.49 42.22 -19.46
N LEU A 333 -36.07 41.46 -18.53
CA LEU A 333 -37.52 41.22 -18.53
C LEU A 333 -38.33 42.51 -18.31
N LEU A 334 -37.92 43.34 -17.36
CA LEU A 334 -38.56 44.64 -17.12
C LEU A 334 -38.40 45.57 -18.32
N TRP A 335 -37.26 45.55 -19.00
CA TRP A 335 -37.05 46.33 -20.21
C TRP A 335 -38.03 45.92 -21.32
N ILE A 336 -38.19 44.63 -21.58
CA ILE A 336 -39.19 44.12 -22.54
C ILE A 336 -40.59 44.64 -22.19
N CYS A 337 -40.98 44.60 -20.91
CA CYS A 337 -42.27 45.10 -20.50
C CYS A 337 -42.41 46.63 -20.64
N CYS A 338 -41.35 47.40 -20.39
CA CYS A 338 -41.34 48.86 -20.60
C CYS A 338 -41.51 49.20 -22.09
N GLU A 339 -40.84 48.49 -23.00
CA GLU A 339 -40.99 48.65 -24.45
C GLU A 339 -42.42 48.36 -24.90
N LEU A 340 -43.02 47.27 -24.39
CA LEU A 340 -44.41 46.93 -24.68
C LEU A 340 -45.36 48.04 -24.21
N LEU A 341 -45.24 48.51 -22.97
CA LEU A 341 -46.07 49.61 -22.47
C LEU A 341 -45.95 50.86 -23.32
N ASN A 342 -44.73 51.26 -23.65
CA ASN A 342 -44.48 52.47 -24.42
C ASN A 342 -45.12 52.39 -25.81
N LYS A 343 -44.99 51.23 -26.48
CA LYS A 343 -45.62 50.98 -27.79
C LYS A 343 -47.16 51.10 -27.73
N PHE A 344 -47.79 50.54 -26.70
CA PHE A 344 -49.26 50.55 -26.58
C PHE A 344 -49.82 51.87 -26.02
N ALA A 345 -49.07 52.59 -25.17
CA ALA A 345 -49.46 53.90 -24.66
C ALA A 345 -49.60 54.93 -25.78
N LYS A 346 -48.67 54.93 -26.75
CA LYS A 346 -48.70 55.84 -27.91
C LYS A 346 -49.88 55.61 -28.85
N LYS A 347 -50.35 54.37 -28.97
CA LYS A 347 -51.49 54.03 -29.83
C LYS A 347 -52.81 54.63 -29.29
N ARG A 348 -52.98 54.65 -27.96
CA ARG A 348 -54.14 55.28 -27.31
C ARG A 348 -54.18 56.79 -27.54
N GLN A 349 -53.04 57.47 -27.35
CA GLN A 349 -52.96 58.92 -27.57
C GLN A 349 -53.29 59.35 -29.00
N LYS A 350 -52.92 58.54 -30.01
CA LYS A 350 -53.27 58.78 -31.43
C LYS A 350 -54.73 58.48 -31.80
N THR A 351 -55.50 57.83 -30.93
CA THR A 351 -56.91 57.51 -31.19
C THR A 351 -57.85 58.49 -30.49
N GLU A 352 -57.32 59.31 -29.57
CA GLU A 352 -58.04 60.35 -28.83
C GLU A 352 -57.78 61.77 -29.39
N GLU A 353 -56.85 61.91 -30.35
CA GLU A 353 -56.71 63.04 -31.28
C GLU A 353 -57.45 62.75 -32.59
#